data_AF-A0A927GJZ7-F1
#
_entry.id   AF-A0A927GJZ7-F1
#
_cell.length_a   1.000
_cell.length_b   1.000
_cell.length_c   1.000
_cell.angle_alpha   90.00
_cell.angle_beta   90.00
_cell.angle_gamma   90.00
#
_symmetry.space_group_name_H-M   'P 1'
#
loop_
_entity.id
_entity.type
_entity.pdbx_description
1 polymer ?
#
loop_
_entity_poly.entity_id
_entity_poly.type
_entity_poly.pdbx_seq_one_letter_code
_entity_poly.pdbx_strand_id
1 'polypeptide(L)'
;MRLGLVRFRSLRRSGQLLLLLLAGALFSFAVLLPTPAEQVKNYYDARLQRLHAALTHFQELAYQADSPALRAQLATCRDEYKRLEFAIEYHYPHVAQRLNGAALPETEAGEPGEVIPPTGFQVLEEHVYATPTTPATRELIHQELDNLLSQVRALEQQAPTLAFTDAEVFDALRLNLYRLAAKGISGFDSPAAHAALPEAAITLQATRDVLTLYEVPAPLTGPLRRGVAALTAPGQTFDGFDRAAFLRRYFNPALAALRQAQAERGIAPLTARRAVRAGAASFFEANAFDAAFFAPADAAPPTPAVLALGAALFQEPLLSGRGGRSCASCHVPSRAYTDGLRVNTSLVTGTALERNTPTLLNAALQPDQFYDGRVHFLEDQVHAVVSNKSEMGGQLSQAPALLRKRSTYVRLFAQAFATERQPVTERNIRRSVAAYVRALVSLNSRFDQFLRGDSTVLSAQEVRGFNLFMGKAQCGTCHYLPLFNGTVPPLYDKTESEVLGVPATPDTLHPVLDADQGKYLLHGIAHQQYAFKTPTVRNAALTAPYMHNGVYQTLEEVLDFYNRGGGLGLGLVVPTQTLAEDRLHLSKAEQQAIIAFIKSLNDLPAAAY
;
A
#
# COMPACT_ATOMS: atom_id res chain seq x y z
N MET A 1 -48.65 48.35 -75.84
CA MET A 1 -49.66 47.41 -76.41
C MET A 1 -49.49 46.06 -75.72
N ARG A 2 -50.61 45.38 -75.49
CA ARG A 2 -50.85 44.24 -74.59
C ARG A 2 -50.10 42.92 -74.93
N LEU A 3 -49.80 42.18 -73.86
CA LEU A 3 -49.95 40.72 -73.62
C LEU A 3 -49.23 39.66 -74.48
N GLY A 4 -48.63 38.69 -73.76
CA GLY A 4 -48.17 37.40 -74.30
C GLY A 4 -47.42 36.54 -73.27
N LEU A 5 -48.15 35.99 -72.29
CA LEU A 5 -47.71 35.08 -71.23
C LEU A 5 -47.42 33.65 -71.74
N VAL A 6 -46.64 32.87 -70.96
CA VAL A 6 -46.86 31.45 -70.56
C VAL A 6 -45.68 30.46 -70.80
N ARG A 7 -45.33 29.78 -69.69
CA ARG A 7 -44.70 28.44 -69.48
C ARG A 7 -43.19 28.25 -69.66
N PHE A 8 -42.47 28.29 -68.53
CA PHE A 8 -41.48 27.29 -68.12
C PHE A 8 -41.42 27.21 -66.57
N ARG A 9 -42.42 26.56 -65.96
CA ARG A 9 -42.43 26.16 -64.54
C ARG A 9 -42.55 24.63 -64.47
N SER A 10 -41.47 23.90 -64.77
CA SER A 10 -41.42 22.46 -64.43
C SER A 10 -40.04 21.93 -64.02
N LEU A 11 -38.94 22.69 -64.14
CA LEU A 11 -37.59 22.18 -63.83
C LEU A 11 -36.99 22.59 -62.48
N ARG A 12 -37.67 23.40 -61.66
CA ARG A 12 -37.13 23.83 -60.35
C ARG A 12 -37.54 22.96 -59.15
N ARG A 13 -38.56 22.10 -59.25
CA ARG A 13 -39.01 21.27 -58.12
C ARG A 13 -38.28 19.91 -58.01
N SER A 14 -37.77 19.36 -59.12
CA SER A 14 -37.10 18.06 -59.09
C SER A 14 -35.64 18.14 -58.59
N GLY A 15 -34.95 19.26 -58.83
CA GLY A 15 -33.59 19.47 -58.33
C GLY A 15 -33.51 19.78 -56.83
N GLN A 16 -34.50 20.50 -56.28
CA GLN A 16 -34.55 20.80 -54.84
C GLN A 16 -34.99 19.59 -54.01
N LEU A 17 -35.87 18.72 -54.52
CA LEU A 17 -36.20 17.47 -53.83
C LEU A 17 -35.02 16.48 -53.84
N LEU A 18 -34.22 16.42 -54.91
CA LEU A 18 -33.05 15.54 -54.95
C LEU A 18 -31.93 16.03 -54.02
N LEU A 19 -31.72 17.35 -53.91
CA LEU A 19 -30.79 17.95 -52.94
C LEU A 19 -31.28 17.84 -51.48
N LEU A 20 -32.59 17.91 -51.23
CA LEU A 20 -33.16 17.69 -49.89
C LEU A 20 -33.21 16.20 -49.51
N LEU A 21 -33.34 15.29 -50.48
CA LEU A 21 -33.20 13.84 -50.23
C LEU A 21 -31.73 13.42 -50.07
N LEU A 22 -30.78 14.08 -50.74
CA LEU A 22 -29.34 13.89 -50.50
C LEU A 22 -28.89 14.55 -49.18
N ALA A 23 -29.46 15.69 -48.78
CA ALA A 23 -29.21 16.29 -47.46
C ALA A 23 -29.92 15.53 -46.33
N GLY A 24 -31.10 14.96 -46.59
CA GLY A 24 -31.86 14.13 -45.65
C GLY A 24 -31.31 12.70 -45.52
N ALA A 25 -30.60 12.19 -46.53
CA ALA A 25 -29.87 10.91 -46.45
C ALA A 25 -28.45 11.05 -45.85
N LEU A 26 -27.92 12.27 -45.72
CA LEU A 26 -26.67 12.55 -45.02
C LEU A 26 -26.84 12.80 -43.52
N PHE A 27 -28.07 13.02 -43.04
CA PHE A 27 -28.45 12.75 -41.64
C PHE A 27 -28.76 11.26 -41.46
N SER A 28 -27.86 10.41 -41.94
CA SER A 28 -27.76 9.07 -41.39
C SER A 28 -27.43 9.27 -39.91
N PHE A 29 -28.29 8.77 -39.02
CA PHE A 29 -27.94 8.54 -37.63
C PHE A 29 -26.73 7.60 -37.64
N ALA A 30 -25.53 8.15 -37.80
CA ALA A 30 -24.32 7.47 -37.41
C ALA A 30 -24.43 7.35 -35.90
N VAL A 31 -25.02 6.23 -35.45
CA VAL A 31 -24.87 5.78 -34.07
C VAL A 31 -23.36 5.68 -33.89
N LEU A 32 -22.77 6.70 -33.26
CA LEU A 32 -21.36 6.69 -32.91
C LEU A 32 -21.20 5.45 -32.03
N LEU A 33 -20.37 4.51 -32.51
CA LEU A 33 -20.02 3.36 -31.69
C LEU A 33 -19.38 3.89 -30.40
N PRO A 34 -19.73 3.33 -29.24
CA PRO A 34 -19.15 3.77 -27.98
C PRO A 34 -17.63 3.62 -28.05
N THR A 35 -16.92 4.64 -27.59
CA THR A 35 -15.47 4.62 -27.40
C THR A 35 -15.08 3.47 -26.45
N PRO A 36 -13.83 2.98 -26.48
CA PRO A 36 -13.39 1.95 -25.54
C PRO A 36 -13.66 2.31 -24.08
N ALA A 37 -13.36 3.53 -23.64
CA ALA A 37 -13.69 3.98 -22.28
C ALA A 37 -15.21 3.95 -21.97
N GLU A 38 -16.08 4.35 -22.90
CA GLU A 38 -17.54 4.22 -22.74
C GLU A 38 -17.98 2.76 -22.68
N GLN A 39 -17.32 1.86 -23.42
CA GLN A 39 -17.58 0.42 -23.30
C GLN A 39 -17.15 -0.13 -21.94
N VAL A 40 -16.04 0.36 -21.37
CA VAL A 40 -15.62 0.00 -20.00
C VAL A 40 -16.62 0.53 -18.98
N LYS A 41 -17.14 1.74 -19.17
CA LYS A 41 -18.21 2.27 -18.33
C LYS A 41 -19.47 1.40 -18.39
N ASN A 42 -19.87 0.95 -19.58
CA ASN A 42 -20.98 0.02 -19.74
C ASN A 42 -20.70 -1.34 -19.06
N TYR A 43 -19.46 -1.83 -19.12
CA TYR A 43 -19.03 -3.02 -18.38
C TYR A 43 -19.18 -2.81 -16.86
N TYR A 44 -18.72 -1.67 -16.35
CA TYR A 44 -18.85 -1.29 -14.94
C TYR A 44 -20.32 -1.24 -14.51
N ASP A 45 -21.18 -0.55 -15.26
CA ASP A 45 -22.61 -0.44 -14.92
C ASP A 45 -23.30 -1.81 -14.91
N ALA A 46 -23.05 -2.63 -15.92
CA ALA A 46 -23.63 -3.97 -16.00
C ALA A 46 -23.17 -4.88 -14.83
N ARG A 47 -21.90 -4.76 -14.43
CA ARG A 47 -21.34 -5.52 -13.30
C ARG A 47 -21.84 -5.00 -11.95
N LEU A 48 -22.02 -3.69 -11.81
CA LEU A 48 -22.57 -3.08 -10.60
C LEU A 48 -24.01 -3.56 -10.36
N GLN A 49 -24.82 -3.62 -11.41
CA GLN A 49 -26.17 -4.20 -11.35
C GLN A 49 -26.17 -5.69 -10.98
N ARG A 50 -25.19 -6.47 -11.46
CA ARG A 50 -25.04 -7.88 -11.06
C ARG A 50 -24.62 -8.04 -9.61
N LEU A 51 -23.72 -7.19 -9.11
CA LEU A 51 -23.34 -7.17 -7.70
C LEU A 51 -24.53 -6.84 -6.81
N HIS A 52 -25.32 -5.82 -7.17
CA HIS A 52 -26.58 -5.50 -6.48
C HIS A 52 -27.49 -6.72 -6.43
N ALA A 53 -27.81 -7.31 -7.59
CA ALA A 53 -28.70 -8.46 -7.66
C ALA A 53 -28.19 -9.66 -6.85
N ALA A 54 -26.87 -9.92 -6.86
CA ALA A 54 -26.27 -10.99 -6.08
C ALA A 54 -26.40 -10.75 -4.56
N LEU A 55 -26.21 -9.52 -4.10
CA LEU A 55 -26.38 -9.15 -2.69
C LEU A 55 -27.86 -9.20 -2.25
N THR A 56 -28.79 -8.74 -3.09
CA THR A 56 -30.24 -8.86 -2.81
C THR A 56 -30.64 -10.33 -2.71
N HIS A 57 -30.18 -11.17 -3.64
CA HIS A 57 -30.44 -12.61 -3.55
C HIS A 57 -29.82 -13.23 -2.30
N PHE A 58 -28.63 -12.78 -1.89
CA PHE A 58 -28.02 -13.23 -0.64
C PHE A 58 -28.88 -12.85 0.57
N GLN A 59 -29.43 -11.64 0.60
CA GLN A 59 -30.33 -11.19 1.65
C GLN A 59 -31.57 -12.08 1.75
N GLU A 60 -32.19 -12.47 0.64
CA GLU A 60 -33.32 -13.41 0.63
C GLU A 60 -32.93 -14.80 1.14
N LEU A 61 -31.78 -15.30 0.70
CA LEU A 61 -31.27 -16.63 1.02
C LEU A 61 -30.83 -16.75 2.49
N ALA A 62 -30.32 -15.66 3.09
CA ALA A 62 -29.78 -15.61 4.44
C ALA A 62 -30.78 -15.97 5.56
N TYR A 63 -32.09 -15.89 5.30
CA TYR A 63 -33.11 -16.27 6.29
C TYR A 63 -33.16 -17.77 6.59
N GLN A 64 -32.97 -18.62 5.58
CA GLN A 64 -33.31 -20.05 5.66
C GLN A 64 -32.18 -20.97 5.23
N ALA A 65 -31.20 -20.48 4.47
CA ALA A 65 -30.15 -21.32 3.91
C ALA A 65 -29.21 -21.90 4.96
N ASP A 66 -28.63 -23.04 4.62
CA ASP A 66 -27.55 -23.67 5.38
C ASP A 66 -26.20 -22.99 5.11
N SER A 67 -25.21 -23.28 5.95
CA SER A 67 -23.88 -22.66 5.84
C SER A 67 -23.21 -22.88 4.47
N PRO A 68 -23.27 -24.07 3.83
CA PRO A 68 -22.77 -24.27 2.47
C PRO A 68 -23.39 -23.32 1.43
N ALA A 69 -24.70 -23.14 1.43
CA ALA A 69 -25.37 -22.24 0.51
C ALA A 69 -25.01 -20.75 0.76
N LEU A 70 -24.90 -20.35 2.04
CA LEU A 70 -24.43 -19.00 2.40
C LEU A 70 -23.01 -18.73 1.87
N ARG A 71 -22.09 -19.69 2.04
CA ARG A 71 -20.70 -19.59 1.55
C ARG A 71 -20.63 -19.51 0.03
N ALA A 72 -21.44 -20.31 -0.68
CA ALA A 72 -21.50 -20.26 -2.13
C ALA A 72 -22.03 -18.91 -2.65
N GLN A 73 -23.02 -18.34 -1.97
CA GLN A 73 -23.58 -17.04 -2.34
C GLN A 73 -22.61 -15.89 -2.03
N LEU A 74 -21.90 -15.95 -0.91
CA LEU A 74 -20.81 -15.01 -0.61
C LEU A 74 -19.73 -15.02 -1.70
N ALA A 75 -19.30 -16.21 -2.14
CA ALA A 75 -18.33 -16.33 -3.24
C ALA A 75 -18.84 -15.68 -4.53
N THR A 76 -20.13 -15.83 -4.84
CA THR A 76 -20.75 -15.19 -6.01
C THR A 76 -20.73 -13.66 -5.91
N CYS A 77 -21.03 -13.11 -4.73
CA CYS A 77 -20.98 -11.67 -4.50
C CYS A 77 -19.54 -11.13 -4.62
N ARG A 78 -18.57 -11.85 -4.04
CA ARG A 78 -17.14 -11.52 -4.14
C ARG A 78 -16.62 -11.56 -5.57
N ASP A 79 -17.04 -12.55 -6.37
CA ASP A 79 -16.66 -12.63 -7.78
C ASP A 79 -17.13 -11.40 -8.58
N GLU A 80 -18.37 -10.93 -8.37
CA GLU A 80 -18.85 -9.72 -9.04
C GLU A 80 -18.15 -8.45 -8.52
N TYR A 81 -17.87 -8.35 -7.21
CA TYR A 81 -17.05 -7.26 -6.66
C TYR A 81 -15.64 -7.24 -7.26
N LYS A 82 -14.96 -8.39 -7.34
CA LYS A 82 -13.60 -8.51 -7.90
C LYS A 82 -13.53 -8.11 -9.38
N ARG A 83 -14.63 -8.19 -10.13
CA ARG A 83 -14.74 -7.68 -11.51
C ARG A 83 -14.82 -6.17 -11.59
N LEU A 84 -15.33 -5.53 -10.54
CA LEU A 84 -15.46 -4.08 -10.41
C LEU A 84 -14.30 -3.42 -9.65
N GLU A 85 -13.54 -4.21 -8.91
CA GLU A 85 -12.50 -3.78 -7.96
C GLU A 85 -11.61 -2.68 -8.53
N PHE A 86 -11.11 -2.83 -9.77
CA PHE A 86 -10.22 -1.85 -10.39
C PHE A 86 -10.84 -0.45 -10.45
N ALA A 87 -12.13 -0.35 -10.78
CA ALA A 87 -12.83 0.91 -10.92
C ALA A 87 -13.26 1.48 -9.56
N ILE A 88 -13.73 0.62 -8.66
CA ILE A 88 -14.18 1.05 -7.32
C ILE A 88 -12.99 1.55 -6.50
N GLU A 89 -11.89 0.81 -6.45
CA GLU A 89 -10.66 1.21 -5.72
C GLU A 89 -10.06 2.50 -6.30
N TYR A 90 -10.17 2.72 -7.61
CA TYR A 90 -9.60 3.89 -8.27
C TYR A 90 -10.45 5.16 -8.09
N HIS A 91 -11.77 5.07 -8.32
CA HIS A 91 -12.65 6.24 -8.32
C HIS A 91 -13.31 6.50 -6.96
N TYR A 92 -13.45 5.47 -6.12
CA TYR A 92 -14.21 5.53 -4.86
C TYR A 92 -13.48 4.80 -3.71
N PRO A 93 -12.24 5.18 -3.36
CA PRO A 93 -11.44 4.46 -2.36
C PRO A 93 -12.12 4.35 -0.99
N HIS A 94 -12.89 5.36 -0.56
CA HIS A 94 -13.68 5.29 0.68
C HIS A 94 -14.78 4.23 0.61
N VAL A 95 -15.46 4.09 -0.53
CA VAL A 95 -16.48 3.04 -0.73
C VAL A 95 -15.81 1.67 -0.85
N ALA A 96 -14.66 1.59 -1.51
CA ALA A 96 -13.86 0.36 -1.61
C ALA A 96 -13.50 -0.17 -0.21
N GLN A 97 -13.05 0.72 0.68
CA GLN A 97 -12.76 0.42 2.07
C GLN A 97 -14.00 -0.05 2.85
N ARG A 98 -15.16 0.57 2.63
CA ARG A 98 -16.43 0.12 3.25
C ARG A 98 -16.96 -1.20 2.66
N LEU A 99 -16.58 -1.56 1.45
CA LEU A 99 -17.00 -2.81 0.81
C LEU A 99 -16.08 -3.99 1.18
N ASN A 100 -14.77 -3.78 1.28
CA ASN A 100 -13.79 -4.87 1.41
C ASN A 100 -12.56 -4.49 2.27
N GLY A 101 -12.70 -3.50 3.16
CA GLY A 101 -11.69 -3.15 4.15
C GLY A 101 -11.49 -4.25 5.19
N ALA A 102 -10.45 -4.11 6.00
CA ALA A 102 -10.18 -5.04 7.09
C ALA A 102 -11.37 -5.06 8.09
N ALA A 103 -11.60 -6.20 8.73
CA ALA A 103 -12.59 -6.34 9.81
C ALA A 103 -12.11 -5.69 11.13
N LEU A 104 -11.48 -4.52 11.04
CA LEU A 104 -10.93 -3.77 12.16
C LEU A 104 -11.52 -2.35 12.19
N PRO A 105 -11.79 -1.80 13.38
CA PRO A 105 -12.24 -0.42 13.50
C PRO A 105 -11.16 0.54 13.00
N GLU A 106 -11.60 1.61 12.35
CA GLU A 106 -10.73 2.66 11.85
C GLU A 106 -11.01 4.00 12.51
N THR A 107 -10.09 4.95 12.32
CA THR A 107 -10.27 6.35 12.71
C THR A 107 -10.08 7.22 11.49
N GLU A 108 -10.94 8.21 11.31
CA GLU A 108 -10.79 9.18 10.24
C GLU A 108 -9.54 10.05 10.44
N ALA A 109 -8.79 10.26 9.35
CA ALA A 109 -7.61 11.10 9.37
C ALA A 109 -8.01 12.57 9.58
N GLY A 110 -7.65 13.15 10.72
CA GLY A 110 -7.99 14.53 11.07
C GLY A 110 -9.17 14.66 12.03
N GLU A 111 -9.93 13.58 12.26
CA GLU A 111 -11.02 13.52 13.24
C GLU A 111 -10.80 12.34 14.23
N PRO A 112 -9.83 12.46 15.16
CA PRO A 112 -9.44 11.37 16.03
C PRO A 112 -10.56 10.87 16.97
N GLY A 113 -11.67 11.60 17.09
CA GLY A 113 -12.80 11.20 17.93
C GLY A 113 -13.80 10.27 17.25
N GLU A 114 -13.78 10.17 15.92
CA GLU A 114 -14.75 9.38 15.16
C GLU A 114 -14.18 7.99 14.82
N VAL A 115 -14.73 6.97 15.47
CA VAL A 115 -14.40 5.57 15.21
C VAL A 115 -15.37 5.05 14.15
N ILE A 116 -14.82 4.67 13.01
CA ILE A 116 -15.57 4.05 11.92
C ILE A 116 -15.64 2.54 12.22
N PRO A 117 -16.83 1.96 12.46
CA PRO A 117 -16.96 0.54 12.69
C PRO A 117 -16.59 -0.25 11.43
N PRO A 118 -15.96 -1.43 11.58
CA PRO A 118 -15.68 -2.30 10.44
C PRO A 118 -16.98 -2.75 9.78
N THR A 119 -16.94 -2.99 8.48
CA THR A 119 -18.09 -3.46 7.70
C THR A 119 -17.62 -4.13 6.42
N GLY A 120 -18.54 -4.74 5.68
CA GLY A 120 -18.34 -5.18 4.31
C GLY A 120 -18.01 -6.66 4.23
N PHE A 121 -17.40 -7.08 3.12
CA PHE A 121 -17.19 -8.50 2.81
C PHE A 121 -16.36 -9.25 3.84
N GLN A 122 -15.35 -8.60 4.45
CA GLN A 122 -14.52 -9.23 5.48
C GLN A 122 -15.28 -9.45 6.79
N VAL A 123 -16.14 -8.51 7.22
CA VAL A 123 -17.01 -8.71 8.39
C VAL A 123 -18.09 -9.74 8.10
N LEU A 124 -18.69 -9.68 6.91
CA LEU A 124 -19.71 -10.62 6.48
C LEU A 124 -19.20 -12.07 6.47
N GLU A 125 -17.97 -12.31 5.99
CA GLU A 125 -17.42 -13.66 5.95
C GLU A 125 -17.18 -14.25 7.34
N GLU A 126 -16.77 -13.46 8.35
CA GLU A 126 -16.63 -13.94 9.72
C GLU A 126 -17.95 -14.53 10.24
N HIS A 127 -19.06 -13.85 9.95
CA HIS A 127 -20.40 -14.33 10.33
C HIS A 127 -20.86 -15.53 9.49
N VAL A 128 -20.59 -15.55 8.17
CA VAL A 128 -20.96 -16.66 7.28
C VAL A 128 -20.18 -17.95 7.61
N TYR A 129 -18.95 -17.82 8.09
CA TYR A 129 -18.11 -18.97 8.45
C TYR A 129 -18.21 -19.38 9.93
N ALA A 130 -18.81 -18.55 10.80
CA ALA A 130 -19.16 -18.93 12.16
C ALA A 130 -20.07 -20.17 12.18
N THR A 131 -19.62 -21.23 12.88
CA THR A 131 -20.32 -22.52 12.96
C THR A 131 -20.70 -22.85 14.41
N PRO A 132 -21.97 -23.19 14.72
CA PRO A 132 -23.13 -23.25 13.82
C PRO A 132 -23.73 -21.86 13.51
N THR A 133 -24.41 -21.75 12.37
CA THR A 133 -25.20 -20.55 12.03
C THR A 133 -26.41 -20.43 12.96
N THR A 134 -26.38 -19.48 13.88
CA THR A 134 -27.46 -19.21 14.86
C THR A 134 -28.40 -18.11 14.38
N PRO A 135 -29.60 -17.94 14.97
CA PRO A 135 -30.45 -16.77 14.69
C PRO A 135 -29.74 -15.43 14.88
N ALA A 136 -28.89 -15.30 15.91
CA ALA A 136 -28.09 -14.09 16.13
C ALA A 136 -27.06 -13.86 15.02
N THR A 137 -26.39 -14.90 14.56
CA THR A 137 -25.45 -14.82 13.44
C THR A 137 -26.16 -14.43 12.14
N ARG A 138 -27.38 -14.92 11.91
CA ARG A 138 -28.19 -14.52 10.73
C ARG A 138 -28.53 -13.04 10.76
N GLU A 139 -28.90 -12.50 11.92
CA GLU A 139 -29.16 -11.07 12.09
C GLU A 139 -27.92 -10.23 11.73
N LEU A 140 -26.74 -10.62 12.18
CA LEU A 140 -25.48 -9.96 11.82
C LEU A 140 -25.16 -10.06 10.31
N ILE A 141 -25.43 -11.22 9.69
CA ILE A 141 -25.32 -11.40 8.23
C ILE A 141 -26.24 -10.41 7.51
N HIS A 142 -27.50 -10.27 7.94
CA HIS A 142 -28.45 -9.35 7.33
C HIS A 142 -28.01 -7.89 7.49
N GLN A 143 -27.53 -7.50 8.68
CA GLN A 143 -27.01 -6.15 8.92
C GLN A 143 -25.85 -5.80 7.99
N GLU A 144 -24.89 -6.72 7.81
CA GLU A 144 -23.78 -6.47 6.88
C GLU A 144 -24.20 -6.50 5.41
N LEU A 145 -25.20 -7.31 5.03
CA LEU A 145 -25.77 -7.26 3.68
C LEU A 145 -26.48 -5.92 3.41
N ASP A 146 -27.18 -5.35 4.39
CA ASP A 146 -27.77 -4.02 4.29
C ASP A 146 -26.70 -2.93 4.14
N ASN A 147 -25.60 -3.03 4.90
CA ASN A 147 -24.45 -2.14 4.78
C ASN A 147 -23.84 -2.21 3.36
N LEU A 148 -23.59 -3.41 2.84
CA LEU A 148 -23.06 -3.63 1.49
C LEU A 148 -24.01 -3.08 0.40
N LEU A 149 -25.31 -3.37 0.49
CA LEU A 149 -26.31 -2.86 -0.43
C LEU A 149 -26.42 -1.33 -0.38
N SER A 150 -26.24 -0.72 0.79
CA SER A 150 -26.18 0.74 0.93
C SER A 150 -24.99 1.33 0.17
N GLN A 151 -23.79 0.74 0.30
CA GLN A 151 -22.61 1.15 -0.45
C GLN A 151 -22.79 0.97 -1.97
N VAL A 152 -23.35 -0.16 -2.40
CA VAL A 152 -23.63 -0.43 -3.82
C VAL A 152 -24.64 0.57 -4.39
N ARG A 153 -25.70 0.90 -3.65
CA ARG A 153 -26.67 1.93 -4.06
C ARG A 153 -26.04 3.32 -4.16
N ALA A 154 -25.09 3.66 -3.29
CA ALA A 154 -24.34 4.91 -3.40
C ALA A 154 -23.51 4.97 -4.70
N LEU A 155 -22.86 3.86 -5.08
CA LEU A 155 -22.17 3.76 -6.37
C LEU A 155 -23.13 3.91 -7.54
N GLU A 156 -24.32 3.28 -7.49
CA GLU A 156 -25.34 3.40 -8.54
C GLU A 156 -25.85 4.83 -8.71
N GLN A 157 -25.98 5.58 -7.61
CA GLN A 157 -26.38 6.99 -7.65
C GLN A 157 -25.32 7.88 -8.30
N GLN A 158 -24.04 7.54 -8.13
CA GLN A 158 -22.90 8.28 -8.71
C GLN A 158 -22.55 7.81 -10.12
N ALA A 159 -22.95 6.60 -10.51
CA ALA A 159 -22.63 6.01 -11.80
C ALA A 159 -23.01 6.88 -13.03
N PRO A 160 -24.14 7.63 -13.06
CA PRO A 160 -24.48 8.47 -14.20
C PRO A 160 -23.52 9.63 -14.46
N THR A 161 -22.84 10.14 -13.43
CA THR A 161 -21.91 11.28 -13.55
C THR A 161 -20.45 10.86 -13.71
N LEU A 162 -20.17 9.57 -13.49
CA LEU A 162 -18.84 9.00 -13.63
C LEU A 162 -18.47 8.80 -15.11
N ALA A 163 -17.50 9.57 -15.60
CA ALA A 163 -16.94 9.41 -16.92
C ALA A 163 -15.56 8.76 -16.82
N PHE A 164 -15.29 7.79 -17.69
CA PHE A 164 -13.99 7.12 -17.76
C PHE A 164 -13.18 7.76 -18.88
N THR A 165 -11.91 8.06 -18.62
CA THR A 165 -10.93 8.33 -19.68
C THR A 165 -10.07 7.09 -19.94
N ASP A 166 -9.55 6.95 -21.17
CA ASP A 166 -8.67 5.83 -21.51
C ASP A 166 -7.44 5.76 -20.58
N ALA A 167 -6.88 6.92 -20.22
CA ALA A 167 -5.72 7.01 -19.34
C ALA A 167 -6.02 6.53 -17.92
N GLU A 168 -7.19 6.89 -17.37
CA GLU A 168 -7.63 6.42 -16.05
C GLU A 168 -7.91 4.92 -16.05
N VAL A 169 -8.52 4.36 -17.10
CA VAL A 169 -8.76 2.92 -17.19
C VAL A 169 -7.46 2.13 -17.10
N PHE A 170 -6.46 2.50 -17.91
CA PHE A 170 -5.18 1.80 -17.88
C PHE A 170 -4.44 1.97 -16.56
N ASP A 171 -4.56 3.13 -15.91
CA ASP A 171 -3.96 3.34 -14.60
C ASP A 171 -4.68 2.56 -13.49
N ALA A 172 -6.01 2.50 -13.52
CA ALA A 172 -6.84 1.72 -12.62
C ALA A 172 -6.52 0.22 -12.71
N LEU A 173 -6.39 -0.32 -13.93
CA LEU A 173 -5.94 -1.70 -14.15
C LEU A 173 -4.54 -1.94 -13.58
N ARG A 174 -3.61 -1.00 -13.78
CA ARG A 174 -2.23 -1.11 -13.29
C ARG A 174 -2.18 -1.12 -11.76
N LEU A 175 -2.89 -0.19 -11.11
CA LEU A 175 -2.98 -0.14 -9.65
C LEU A 175 -3.68 -1.37 -9.09
N ASN A 176 -4.71 -1.90 -9.77
CA ASN A 176 -5.36 -3.12 -9.34
C ASN A 176 -4.47 -4.36 -9.46
N LEU A 177 -3.56 -4.42 -10.45
CA LEU A 177 -2.53 -5.46 -10.50
C LEU A 177 -1.56 -5.34 -9.32
N TYR A 178 -1.12 -4.13 -8.95
CA TYR A 178 -0.29 -3.93 -7.75
C TYR A 178 -1.01 -4.39 -6.48
N ARG A 179 -2.30 -4.07 -6.35
CA ARG A 179 -3.18 -4.55 -5.28
C ARG A 179 -3.29 -6.08 -5.27
N LEU A 180 -3.48 -6.72 -6.42
CA LEU A 180 -3.52 -8.18 -6.55
C LEU A 180 -2.23 -8.83 -6.03
N ALA A 181 -1.07 -8.26 -6.40
CA ALA A 181 0.21 -8.79 -5.96
C ALA A 181 0.41 -8.62 -4.45
N ALA A 182 0.06 -7.46 -3.89
CA ALA A 182 0.32 -7.17 -2.48
C ALA A 182 -0.72 -7.71 -1.49
N LYS A 183 -2.01 -7.71 -1.88
CA LYS A 183 -3.16 -8.10 -1.04
C LYS A 183 -3.86 -9.36 -1.56
N GLY A 184 -4.11 -9.44 -2.86
CA GLY A 184 -4.89 -10.54 -3.45
C GLY A 184 -4.28 -11.92 -3.22
N ILE A 185 -3.00 -12.10 -3.54
CA ILE A 185 -2.31 -13.39 -3.35
C ILE A 185 -1.81 -13.63 -1.91
N SER A 186 -1.98 -12.65 -1.00
CA SER A 186 -1.55 -12.75 0.39
C SER A 186 -2.64 -13.24 1.35
N GLY A 187 -3.88 -13.35 0.86
CA GLY A 187 -5.02 -13.73 1.68
C GLY A 187 -5.67 -12.58 2.43
N PHE A 188 -5.18 -11.34 2.24
CA PHE A 188 -5.72 -10.16 2.92
C PHE A 188 -7.22 -9.99 2.67
N ASP A 189 -7.68 -10.20 1.43
CA ASP A 189 -9.07 -9.90 1.08
C ASP A 189 -10.05 -10.92 1.62
N SER A 190 -9.66 -12.16 1.90
CA SER A 190 -10.56 -13.27 2.30
C SER A 190 -9.94 -14.14 3.41
N PRO A 191 -9.65 -13.57 4.59
CA PRO A 191 -8.95 -14.27 5.66
C PRO A 191 -9.68 -15.52 6.17
N ALA A 192 -11.01 -15.48 6.33
CA ALA A 192 -11.85 -16.59 6.78
C ALA A 192 -12.34 -17.47 5.62
N ALA A 193 -12.64 -16.88 4.46
CA ALA A 193 -13.13 -17.66 3.31
C ALA A 193 -12.03 -18.48 2.61
N HIS A 194 -10.75 -18.10 2.80
CA HIS A 194 -9.59 -18.69 2.15
C HIS A 194 -9.69 -18.72 0.60
N ALA A 195 -10.35 -17.73 0.01
CA ALA A 195 -10.68 -17.63 -1.41
C ALA A 195 -9.70 -16.78 -2.24
N ALA A 196 -8.54 -16.46 -1.66
CA ALA A 196 -7.56 -15.52 -2.20
C ALA A 196 -7.11 -15.81 -3.65
N LEU A 197 -6.76 -17.07 -3.97
CA LEU A 197 -6.28 -17.42 -5.32
C LEU A 197 -7.39 -17.42 -6.38
N PRO A 198 -8.57 -18.03 -6.14
CA PRO A 198 -9.73 -17.87 -7.02
C PRO A 198 -10.08 -16.41 -7.29
N GLU A 199 -10.13 -15.57 -6.26
CA GLU A 199 -10.43 -14.15 -6.40
C GLU A 199 -9.37 -13.38 -7.18
N ALA A 200 -8.08 -13.65 -6.94
CA ALA A 200 -7.00 -13.09 -7.74
C ALA A 200 -7.12 -13.49 -9.23
N ALA A 201 -7.62 -14.70 -9.51
CA ALA A 201 -7.87 -15.14 -10.87
C ALA A 201 -9.00 -14.33 -11.51
N ILE A 202 -10.06 -14.01 -10.75
CA ILE A 202 -11.14 -13.11 -11.19
C ILE A 202 -10.61 -11.72 -11.54
N THR A 203 -9.74 -11.14 -10.72
CA THR A 203 -9.12 -9.84 -11.00
C THR A 203 -8.30 -9.86 -12.31
N LEU A 204 -7.52 -10.93 -12.57
CA LEU A 204 -6.80 -11.07 -13.85
C LEU A 204 -7.74 -11.27 -15.05
N GLN A 205 -8.85 -12.00 -14.87
CA GLN A 205 -9.89 -12.15 -15.90
C GLN A 205 -10.54 -10.81 -16.22
N ALA A 206 -10.94 -10.04 -15.20
CA ALA A 206 -11.54 -8.72 -15.37
C ALA A 206 -10.60 -7.76 -16.12
N THR A 207 -9.31 -7.78 -15.77
CA THR A 207 -8.26 -7.02 -16.48
C THR A 207 -8.23 -7.40 -17.97
N ARG A 208 -8.27 -8.69 -18.29
CA ARG A 208 -8.30 -9.16 -19.68
C ARG A 208 -9.59 -8.77 -20.41
N ASP A 209 -10.73 -8.88 -19.74
CA ASP A 209 -12.04 -8.53 -20.32
C ASP A 209 -12.07 -7.03 -20.68
N VAL A 210 -11.56 -6.16 -19.80
CA VAL A 210 -11.40 -4.72 -20.09
C VAL A 210 -10.46 -4.47 -21.26
N LEU A 211 -9.30 -5.13 -21.32
CA LEU A 211 -8.37 -4.99 -22.46
C LEU A 211 -8.96 -5.48 -23.79
N THR A 212 -9.93 -6.40 -23.75
CA THR A 212 -10.65 -6.85 -24.95
C THR A 212 -11.51 -5.72 -25.55
N LEU A 213 -12.05 -4.82 -24.72
CA LEU A 213 -12.81 -3.64 -25.17
C LEU A 213 -11.90 -2.60 -25.86
N TYR A 214 -10.60 -2.64 -25.59
CA TYR A 214 -9.57 -1.90 -26.32
C TYR A 214 -8.97 -2.71 -27.48
N GLU A 215 -9.60 -3.82 -27.88
CA GLU A 215 -9.17 -4.69 -28.97
C GLU A 215 -7.71 -5.18 -28.83
N VAL A 216 -7.18 -5.26 -27.61
CA VAL A 216 -5.78 -5.62 -27.36
C VAL A 216 -5.53 -7.07 -27.80
N PRO A 217 -4.53 -7.34 -28.66
CA PRO A 217 -4.37 -8.65 -29.27
C PRO A 217 -3.95 -9.72 -28.26
N ALA A 218 -4.33 -10.97 -28.55
CA ALA A 218 -4.10 -12.13 -27.67
C ALA A 218 -2.65 -12.32 -27.17
N PRO A 219 -1.58 -12.03 -27.95
CA PRO A 219 -0.21 -12.10 -27.45
C PRO A 219 0.04 -11.21 -26.22
N LEU A 220 -0.53 -10.00 -26.19
CA LEU A 220 -0.39 -9.07 -25.07
C LEU A 220 -1.26 -9.48 -23.87
N THR A 221 -2.39 -10.14 -24.08
CA THR A 221 -3.19 -10.67 -22.97
C THR A 221 -2.74 -12.06 -22.50
N GLY A 222 -1.74 -12.67 -23.18
CA GLY A 222 -1.19 -13.98 -22.87
C GLY A 222 -0.70 -14.16 -21.42
N PRO A 223 0.07 -13.22 -20.85
CA PRO A 223 0.46 -13.24 -19.44
C PRO A 223 -0.72 -13.33 -18.47
N LEU A 224 -1.78 -12.55 -18.68
CA LEU A 224 -3.00 -12.57 -17.85
C LEU A 224 -3.64 -13.95 -17.88
N ARG A 225 -3.83 -14.52 -19.08
CA ARG A 225 -4.41 -15.87 -19.25
C ARG A 225 -3.59 -16.95 -18.56
N ARG A 226 -2.26 -16.91 -18.68
CA ARG A 226 -1.38 -17.88 -18.01
C ARG A 226 -1.37 -17.68 -16.49
N GLY A 227 -1.47 -16.44 -16.02
CA GLY A 227 -1.62 -16.12 -14.60
C GLY A 227 -2.91 -16.71 -14.02
N VAL A 228 -4.05 -16.57 -14.71
CA VAL A 228 -5.32 -17.21 -14.34
C VAL A 228 -5.13 -18.73 -14.23
N ALA A 229 -4.56 -19.36 -15.26
CA ALA A 229 -4.34 -20.81 -15.26
C ALA A 229 -3.42 -21.29 -14.12
N ALA A 230 -2.43 -20.47 -13.72
CA ALA A 230 -1.56 -20.77 -12.60
C ALA A 230 -2.28 -20.66 -11.24
N LEU A 231 -3.16 -19.66 -11.08
CA LEU A 231 -3.93 -19.45 -9.85
C LEU A 231 -5.01 -20.53 -9.66
N THR A 232 -5.59 -21.04 -10.75
CA THR A 232 -6.67 -22.03 -10.74
C THR A 232 -6.20 -23.43 -11.14
N ALA A 233 -4.90 -23.72 -11.03
CA ALA A 233 -4.37 -25.02 -11.42
C ALA A 233 -4.98 -26.16 -10.55
N PRO A 234 -5.28 -27.33 -11.11
CA PRO A 234 -5.80 -28.46 -10.32
C PRO A 234 -4.86 -28.83 -9.17
N GLY A 235 -5.41 -28.98 -7.96
CA GLY A 235 -4.63 -29.30 -6.75
C GLY A 235 -3.88 -28.10 -6.15
N GLN A 236 -4.01 -26.90 -6.72
CA GLN A 236 -3.45 -25.68 -6.14
C GLN A 236 -4.11 -25.35 -4.81
N THR A 237 -3.31 -25.17 -3.77
CA THR A 237 -3.76 -24.67 -2.46
C THR A 237 -3.16 -23.29 -2.18
N PHE A 238 -3.76 -22.56 -1.24
CA PHE A 238 -3.24 -21.25 -0.81
C PHE A 238 -1.80 -21.34 -0.29
N ASP A 239 -1.51 -22.30 0.59
CA ASP A 239 -0.20 -22.49 1.19
C ASP A 239 0.84 -23.04 0.20
N GLY A 240 0.41 -23.91 -0.73
CA GLY A 240 1.26 -24.53 -1.73
C GLY A 240 1.57 -23.65 -2.95
N PHE A 241 1.04 -22.42 -3.00
CA PHE A 241 1.18 -21.55 -4.16
C PHE A 241 2.55 -20.88 -4.23
N ASP A 242 3.23 -21.07 -5.37
CA ASP A 242 4.51 -20.43 -5.67
C ASP A 242 4.31 -18.98 -6.13
N ARG A 243 4.14 -18.09 -5.14
CA ARG A 243 3.97 -16.65 -5.33
C ARG A 243 5.19 -16.01 -5.99
N ALA A 244 6.39 -16.45 -5.62
CA ALA A 244 7.62 -15.96 -6.24
C ALA A 244 7.64 -16.22 -7.75
N ALA A 245 7.33 -17.46 -8.17
CA ALA A 245 7.22 -17.79 -9.58
C ALA A 245 6.07 -17.05 -10.25
N PHE A 246 4.92 -16.89 -9.57
CA PHE A 246 3.79 -16.15 -10.11
C PHE A 246 4.14 -14.70 -10.41
N LEU A 247 4.79 -14.00 -9.47
CA LEU A 247 5.18 -12.61 -9.60
C LEU A 247 6.10 -12.40 -10.82
N ARG A 248 7.11 -13.28 -10.97
CA ARG A 248 8.09 -13.19 -12.05
C ARG A 248 7.55 -13.61 -13.41
N ARG A 249 6.80 -14.72 -13.49
CA ARG A 249 6.41 -15.36 -14.75
C ARG A 249 5.10 -14.84 -15.33
N TYR A 250 4.22 -14.26 -14.50
CA TYR A 250 2.89 -13.84 -14.93
C TYR A 250 2.59 -12.38 -14.61
N PHE A 251 2.78 -11.95 -13.36
CA PHE A 251 2.44 -10.59 -12.94
C PHE A 251 3.33 -9.52 -13.61
N ASN A 252 4.66 -9.64 -13.53
CA ASN A 252 5.57 -8.67 -14.18
C ASN A 252 5.35 -8.64 -15.72
N PRO A 253 5.23 -9.77 -16.41
CA PRO A 253 4.85 -9.78 -17.82
C PRO A 253 3.45 -9.19 -18.11
N ALA A 254 2.47 -9.33 -17.20
CA ALA A 254 1.15 -8.71 -17.36
C ALA A 254 1.21 -7.18 -17.27
N LEU A 255 2.00 -6.62 -16.34
CA LEU A 255 2.26 -5.18 -16.27
C LEU A 255 2.95 -4.65 -17.52
N ALA A 256 3.97 -5.38 -18.00
CA ALA A 256 4.67 -5.02 -19.23
C ALA A 256 3.72 -5.01 -20.43
N ALA A 257 2.84 -6.01 -20.52
CA ALA A 257 1.86 -6.08 -21.59
C ALA A 257 0.77 -5.01 -21.50
N LEU A 258 0.31 -4.65 -20.28
CA LEU A 258 -0.61 -3.54 -20.06
C LEU A 258 -0.02 -2.22 -20.55
N ARG A 259 1.25 -1.95 -20.20
CA ARG A 259 1.98 -0.77 -20.67
C ARG A 259 2.16 -0.78 -22.19
N GLN A 260 2.53 -1.92 -22.77
CA GLN A 260 2.68 -2.03 -24.22
C GLN A 260 1.35 -1.77 -24.93
N ALA A 261 0.26 -2.36 -24.44
CA ALA A 261 -1.09 -2.11 -24.96
C ALA A 261 -1.48 -0.63 -24.86
N GLN A 262 -1.17 0.04 -23.75
CA GLN A 262 -1.41 1.48 -23.59
C GLN A 262 -0.69 2.29 -24.67
N ALA A 263 0.60 1.99 -24.90
CA ALA A 263 1.42 2.67 -25.88
C ALA A 263 0.97 2.43 -27.32
N GLU A 264 0.61 1.19 -27.68
CA GLU A 264 0.11 0.83 -29.02
C GLU A 264 -1.23 1.50 -29.34
N ARG A 265 -2.02 1.88 -28.32
CA ARG A 265 -3.26 2.65 -28.47
C ARG A 265 -3.06 4.17 -28.46
N GLY A 266 -1.83 4.65 -28.34
CA GLY A 266 -1.54 6.08 -28.29
C GLY A 266 -2.09 6.78 -27.05
N ILE A 267 -2.38 6.03 -25.98
CA ILE A 267 -2.94 6.58 -24.74
C ILE A 267 -1.79 7.14 -23.91
N ALA A 268 -1.81 8.44 -23.63
CA ALA A 268 -0.81 9.07 -22.78
C ALA A 268 -0.94 8.57 -21.32
N PRO A 269 0.18 8.23 -20.65
CA PRO A 269 0.13 7.88 -19.23
C PRO A 269 -0.18 9.12 -18.38
N LEU A 270 -0.87 8.91 -17.26
CA LEU A 270 -1.13 9.98 -16.29
C LEU A 270 0.20 10.51 -15.70
N THR A 271 0.26 11.83 -15.50
CA THR A 271 1.43 12.52 -14.94
C THR A 271 1.29 12.85 -13.46
N ALA A 272 0.23 12.35 -12.80
CA ALA A 272 0.00 12.57 -11.39
C ALA A 272 1.20 12.11 -10.55
N ARG A 273 1.60 12.95 -9.59
CA ARG A 273 2.64 12.63 -8.61
C ARG A 273 2.04 11.68 -7.57
N ARG A 274 2.73 10.56 -7.32
CA ARG A 274 2.33 9.47 -6.41
C ARG A 274 3.56 8.77 -5.86
N ALA A 275 3.41 8.04 -4.75
CA ALA A 275 4.50 7.29 -4.14
C ALA A 275 5.12 6.30 -5.13
N VAL A 276 4.30 5.50 -5.83
CA VAL A 276 4.74 4.64 -6.94
C VAL A 276 4.63 5.41 -8.25
N ARG A 277 5.77 5.76 -8.87
CA ARG A 277 5.82 6.59 -10.09
C ARG A 277 4.93 6.02 -11.20
N ALA A 278 4.16 6.89 -11.85
CA ALA A 278 3.33 6.54 -13.01
C ALA A 278 4.13 5.86 -14.13
N GLY A 279 5.33 6.37 -14.36
CA GLY A 279 6.25 5.89 -15.38
C GLY A 279 6.99 4.59 -15.04
N ALA A 280 6.83 4.00 -13.86
CA ALA A 280 7.48 2.74 -13.50
C ALA A 280 6.86 1.53 -14.23
N ALA A 281 7.71 0.68 -14.84
CA ALA A 281 7.26 -0.54 -15.52
C ALA A 281 6.69 -1.57 -14.54
N SER A 282 7.30 -1.68 -13.36
CA SER A 282 6.85 -2.47 -12.21
C SER A 282 7.18 -1.71 -10.93
N PHE A 283 6.43 -1.96 -9.85
CA PHE A 283 6.80 -1.42 -8.52
C PHE A 283 8.06 -2.07 -7.93
N PHE A 284 8.63 -3.08 -8.60
CA PHE A 284 9.91 -3.68 -8.24
C PHE A 284 11.11 -2.98 -8.88
N GLU A 285 10.92 -2.01 -9.80
CA GLU A 285 12.02 -1.25 -10.42
C GLU A 285 12.79 -0.44 -9.37
N ALA A 286 14.09 -0.21 -9.59
CA ALA A 286 14.97 0.46 -8.62
C ALA A 286 14.51 1.89 -8.28
N ASN A 287 13.94 2.58 -9.25
CA ASN A 287 13.41 3.94 -9.11
C ASN A 287 11.88 3.99 -9.13
N ALA A 288 11.21 2.86 -8.86
CA ALA A 288 9.75 2.78 -8.89
C ALA A 288 9.08 3.76 -7.91
N PHE A 289 9.69 3.98 -6.75
CA PHE A 289 9.17 4.87 -5.72
C PHE A 289 9.79 6.26 -5.79
N ASP A 290 8.97 7.29 -5.57
CA ASP A 290 9.43 8.67 -5.44
C ASP A 290 9.80 8.96 -3.98
N ALA A 291 11.10 8.89 -3.64
CA ALA A 291 11.61 9.21 -2.31
C ALA A 291 11.34 10.65 -1.86
N ALA A 292 10.95 11.54 -2.79
CA ALA A 292 10.53 12.88 -2.47
C ALA A 292 9.02 12.99 -2.25
N PHE A 293 8.19 11.96 -2.48
CA PHE A 293 6.73 12.06 -2.50
C PHE A 293 6.15 12.71 -1.24
N PHE A 294 6.60 12.27 -0.06
CA PHE A 294 6.20 12.81 1.24
C PHE A 294 7.04 14.00 1.71
N ALA A 295 7.89 14.57 0.84
CA ALA A 295 8.59 15.80 1.19
C ALA A 295 7.63 17.00 1.17
N PRO A 296 7.87 18.03 2.00
CA PRO A 296 7.13 19.28 1.95
C PRO A 296 7.07 19.85 0.52
N ALA A 297 6.01 20.59 0.18
CA ALA A 297 5.80 21.11 -1.17
C ALA A 297 6.93 22.05 -1.65
N ASP A 298 7.66 22.70 -0.72
CA ASP A 298 8.81 23.57 -1.00
C ASP A 298 10.18 22.83 -0.96
N ALA A 299 10.17 21.51 -0.78
CA ALA A 299 11.36 20.68 -0.85
C ALA A 299 11.78 20.48 -2.33
N ALA A 300 12.79 21.24 -2.76
CA ALA A 300 13.43 21.02 -4.05
C ALA A 300 14.19 19.69 -4.06
N PRO A 301 14.33 19.02 -5.22
CA PRO A 301 15.23 17.88 -5.37
C PRO A 301 16.63 18.25 -4.84
N PRO A 302 17.21 17.45 -3.93
CA PRO A 302 18.45 17.84 -3.28
C PRO A 302 19.62 17.80 -4.27
N THR A 303 20.40 18.87 -4.30
CA THR A 303 21.66 18.90 -5.04
C THR A 303 22.73 18.11 -4.28
N PRO A 304 23.83 17.68 -4.93
CA PRO A 304 24.96 17.07 -4.23
C PRO A 304 25.50 17.93 -3.08
N ALA A 305 25.45 19.26 -3.21
CA ALA A 305 25.87 20.18 -2.15
C ALA A 305 24.92 20.16 -0.94
N VAL A 306 23.61 20.06 -1.15
CA VAL A 306 22.62 19.88 -0.07
C VAL A 306 22.83 18.54 0.65
N LEU A 307 23.08 17.46 -0.10
CA LEU A 307 23.36 16.14 0.48
C LEU A 307 24.66 16.15 1.30
N ALA A 308 25.72 16.78 0.80
CA ALA A 308 26.99 16.89 1.53
C ALA A 308 26.84 17.71 2.83
N LEU A 309 26.08 18.81 2.79
CA LEU A 309 25.74 19.58 3.99
C LEU A 309 24.90 18.75 4.97
N GLY A 310 23.91 18.01 4.47
CA GLY A 310 23.08 17.10 5.26
C GLY A 310 23.89 16.02 5.97
N ALA A 311 24.80 15.37 5.25
CA ALA A 311 25.71 14.35 5.79
C ALA A 311 26.64 14.91 6.88
N ALA A 312 27.11 16.15 6.72
CA ALA A 312 27.90 16.83 7.74
C ALA A 312 27.06 17.15 8.99
N LEU A 313 25.87 17.73 8.81
CA LEU A 313 24.95 18.06 9.90
C LEU A 313 24.44 16.82 10.65
N PHE A 314 24.25 15.69 9.96
CA PHE A 314 23.87 14.41 10.56
C PHE A 314 24.89 13.93 11.61
N GLN A 315 26.16 14.30 11.43
CA GLN A 315 27.24 13.99 12.34
C GLN A 315 27.51 15.09 13.37
N GLU A 316 26.80 16.23 13.31
CA GLU A 316 27.15 17.45 14.04
C GLU A 316 26.61 17.47 15.48
N PRO A 317 27.47 17.34 16.51
CA PRO A 317 27.01 17.37 17.89
C PRO A 317 26.56 18.76 18.36
N LEU A 318 26.94 19.86 17.69
CA LEU A 318 26.48 21.22 18.01
C LEU A 318 24.97 21.40 17.87
N LEU A 319 24.26 20.47 17.22
CA LEU A 319 22.80 20.46 17.20
C LEU A 319 22.21 20.00 18.54
N SER A 320 22.97 19.28 19.38
CA SER A 320 22.55 18.86 20.72
C SER A 320 22.82 19.95 21.77
N GLY A 321 22.01 19.99 22.83
CA GLY A 321 22.08 21.03 23.86
C GLY A 321 23.37 21.05 24.68
N ARG A 322 24.04 19.89 24.82
CA ARG A 322 25.33 19.74 25.52
C ARG A 322 26.51 19.50 24.58
N GLY A 323 26.31 19.56 23.26
CA GLY A 323 27.38 19.36 22.28
C GLY A 323 27.99 17.95 22.26
N GLY A 324 27.25 16.92 22.71
CA GLY A 324 27.77 15.57 22.95
C GLY A 324 27.10 14.44 22.16
N ARG A 325 26.04 14.73 21.38
CA ARG A 325 25.28 13.73 20.61
C ARG A 325 24.89 14.29 19.24
N SER A 326 24.95 13.46 18.21
CA SER A 326 24.46 13.75 16.86
C SER A 326 23.51 12.65 16.39
N CYS A 327 22.90 12.80 15.22
CA CYS A 327 22.06 11.74 14.63
C CYS A 327 22.87 10.45 14.44
N ALA A 328 24.13 10.58 14.01
CA ALA A 328 25.05 9.46 13.82
C ALA A 328 25.44 8.73 15.12
N SER A 329 25.20 9.32 16.30
CA SER A 329 25.42 8.64 17.58
C SER A 329 24.43 7.50 17.82
N CYS A 330 23.21 7.60 17.27
CA CYS A 330 22.16 6.59 17.41
C CYS A 330 21.88 5.86 16.07
N HIS A 331 22.07 6.53 14.94
CA HIS A 331 21.83 5.94 13.62
C HIS A 331 23.15 5.70 12.89
N VAL A 332 23.82 4.60 13.25
CA VAL A 332 25.18 4.28 12.78
C VAL A 332 25.13 3.62 11.40
N PRO A 333 25.78 4.19 10.35
CA PRO A 333 25.71 3.64 8.99
C PRO A 333 26.13 2.17 8.89
N SER A 334 27.18 1.76 9.61
CA SER A 334 27.68 0.38 9.61
C SER A 334 26.75 -0.62 10.33
N ARG A 335 25.70 -0.14 10.98
CA ARG A 335 24.64 -0.93 11.62
C ARG A 335 23.28 -0.66 10.95
N ALA A 336 23.28 -0.47 9.63
CA ALA A 336 22.08 -0.15 8.88
C ALA A 336 21.30 1.04 9.48
N TYR A 337 22.01 2.08 9.95
CA TYR A 337 21.44 3.27 10.58
C TYR A 337 20.62 3.01 11.86
N THR A 338 21.02 2.02 12.67
CA THR A 338 20.57 1.82 14.06
C THR A 338 21.73 1.93 15.04
N ASP A 339 21.47 1.73 16.34
CA ASP A 339 22.50 1.70 17.39
C ASP A 339 22.82 0.29 17.90
N GLY A 340 21.99 -0.71 17.57
CA GLY A 340 22.15 -2.09 18.06
C GLY A 340 21.88 -2.26 19.55
N LEU A 341 21.13 -1.36 20.18
CA LEU A 341 20.76 -1.40 21.59
C LEU A 341 19.29 -1.79 21.75
N ARG A 342 18.92 -2.38 22.89
CA ARG A 342 17.51 -2.58 23.26
C ARG A 342 16.78 -1.23 23.26
N VAL A 343 17.29 -0.31 24.05
CA VAL A 343 16.93 1.11 24.09
C VAL A 343 18.20 1.91 24.39
N ASN A 344 18.32 3.12 23.84
CA ASN A 344 19.50 3.95 24.07
C ASN A 344 19.45 4.62 25.45
N THR A 345 20.60 5.10 25.94
CA THR A 345 20.67 5.92 27.17
C THR A 345 20.09 7.31 26.93
N SER A 346 19.26 7.78 27.85
CA SER A 346 18.74 9.15 27.84
C SER A 346 19.82 10.17 28.22
N LEU A 347 19.71 11.41 27.74
CA LEU A 347 20.48 12.53 28.28
C LEU A 347 20.02 12.96 29.68
N VAL A 348 18.83 12.51 30.10
CA VAL A 348 18.37 12.65 31.50
C VAL A 348 19.10 11.60 32.33
N THR A 349 19.85 12.05 33.33
CA THR A 349 20.73 11.19 34.14
C THR A 349 19.97 10.02 34.75
N GLY A 350 20.49 8.81 34.57
CA GLY A 350 19.97 7.59 35.20
C GLY A 350 18.75 6.97 34.52
N THR A 351 18.35 7.44 33.32
CA THR A 351 17.21 6.89 32.58
C THR A 351 17.60 6.38 31.19
N ALA A 352 16.75 5.52 30.63
CA ALA A 352 16.82 5.06 29.25
C ALA A 352 15.78 5.78 28.39
N LEU A 353 15.96 5.76 27.07
CA LEU A 353 14.88 6.06 26.14
C LEU A 353 13.81 4.96 26.22
N GLU A 354 12.59 5.32 25.87
CA GLU A 354 11.43 4.41 25.91
C GLU A 354 11.49 3.35 24.80
N ARG A 355 12.03 3.71 23.62
CA ARG A 355 11.98 2.89 22.41
C ARG A 355 13.36 2.58 21.83
N ASN A 356 13.45 1.45 21.13
CA ASN A 356 14.55 1.06 20.27
C ASN A 356 14.79 2.11 19.16
N THR A 357 16.02 2.25 18.68
CA THR A 357 16.34 3.18 17.59
C THR A 357 16.05 2.51 16.23
N PRO A 358 15.02 2.94 15.47
CA PRO A 358 14.70 2.32 14.19
C PRO A 358 15.74 2.64 13.11
N THR A 359 15.81 1.81 12.07
CA THR A 359 16.63 2.12 10.89
C THR A 359 16.12 3.35 10.14
N LEU A 360 17.04 4.11 9.55
CA LEU A 360 16.70 5.20 8.61
C LEU A 360 16.69 4.75 7.14
N LEU A 361 17.12 3.52 6.83
CA LEU A 361 17.09 2.99 5.48
C LEU A 361 15.65 2.92 4.97
N ASN A 362 15.40 3.47 3.78
CA ASN A 362 14.08 3.54 3.15
C ASN A 362 13.01 4.33 3.95
N ALA A 363 13.37 5.07 5.01
CA ALA A 363 12.42 5.84 5.83
C ALA A 363 11.70 6.96 5.08
N ALA A 364 12.19 7.35 3.91
CA ALA A 364 11.53 8.30 3.01
C ALA A 364 10.37 7.72 2.21
N LEU A 365 10.19 6.39 2.24
CA LEU A 365 9.15 5.69 1.50
C LEU A 365 7.90 5.40 2.36
N GLN A 366 7.75 6.08 3.49
CA GLN A 366 6.58 6.00 4.37
C GLN A 366 6.08 7.41 4.71
N PRO A 367 4.75 7.62 4.77
CA PRO A 367 4.15 8.89 5.15
C PRO A 367 4.42 9.25 6.62
N ASP A 368 4.44 8.26 7.52
CA ASP A 368 4.50 8.49 8.97
C ASP A 368 5.83 8.01 9.58
N GLN A 369 6.41 8.85 10.44
CA GLN A 369 7.68 8.67 11.12
C GLN A 369 7.45 8.41 12.62
N PHE A 370 8.48 7.85 13.29
CA PHE A 370 8.40 7.25 14.63
C PHE A 370 7.52 5.98 14.68
N TYR A 371 7.67 5.20 15.76
CA TYR A 371 6.86 3.99 15.98
C TYR A 371 5.38 4.29 16.23
N ASP A 372 5.02 5.47 16.73
CA ASP A 372 3.63 5.90 16.95
C ASP A 372 3.04 6.71 15.78
N GLY A 373 3.84 6.97 14.73
CA GLY A 373 3.41 7.71 13.55
C GLY A 373 3.16 9.21 13.79
N ARG A 374 3.63 9.80 14.89
CA ARG A 374 3.26 11.17 15.30
C ARG A 374 3.80 12.30 14.41
N VAL A 375 4.64 12.00 13.43
CA VAL A 375 5.23 13.01 12.52
C VAL A 375 5.15 12.54 11.08
N HIS A 376 4.70 13.41 10.16
CA HIS A 376 4.64 13.08 8.73
C HIS A 376 5.94 13.45 7.97
N PHE A 377 6.50 14.64 8.21
CA PHE A 377 7.67 15.11 7.46
C PHE A 377 8.99 14.77 8.15
N LEU A 378 9.97 14.29 7.40
CA LEU A 378 11.34 14.09 7.89
C LEU A 378 11.96 15.39 8.45
N GLU A 379 11.62 16.56 7.91
CA GLU A 379 12.05 17.85 8.46
C GLU A 379 11.51 18.08 9.87
N ASP A 380 10.25 17.72 10.14
CA ASP A 380 9.63 17.82 11.47
C ASP A 380 10.20 16.77 12.41
N GLN A 381 10.56 15.59 11.89
CA GLN A 381 11.24 14.56 12.66
C GLN A 381 12.58 15.09 13.20
N VAL A 382 13.37 15.76 12.36
CA VAL A 382 14.64 16.37 12.76
C VAL A 382 14.41 17.38 13.89
N HIS A 383 13.36 18.20 13.79
CA HIS A 383 13.01 19.14 14.85
C HIS A 383 12.61 18.44 16.15
N ALA A 384 11.77 17.41 16.07
CA ALA A 384 11.30 16.65 17.21
C ALA A 384 12.46 15.98 17.98
N VAL A 385 13.39 15.33 17.29
CA VAL A 385 14.54 14.66 17.93
C VAL A 385 15.53 15.66 18.50
N VAL A 386 15.85 16.73 17.76
CA VAL A 386 16.77 17.76 18.26
C VAL A 386 16.23 18.41 19.52
N SER A 387 14.92 18.70 19.58
CA SER A 387 14.28 19.39 20.70
C SER A 387 13.97 18.48 21.89
N ASN A 388 13.98 17.16 21.70
CA ASN A 388 13.68 16.19 22.76
C ASN A 388 14.80 16.15 23.81
N LYS A 389 14.47 16.50 25.05
CA LYS A 389 15.41 16.58 26.19
C LYS A 389 16.07 15.25 26.55
N SER A 390 15.42 14.13 26.28
CA SER A 390 15.95 12.79 26.51
C SER A 390 16.89 12.34 25.39
N GLU A 391 16.71 12.86 24.17
CA GLU A 391 17.48 12.49 22.98
C GLU A 391 18.66 13.42 22.75
N MET A 392 18.46 14.60 22.13
CA MET A 392 19.53 15.55 21.82
C MET A 392 19.48 16.84 22.68
N GLY A 393 18.30 17.22 23.18
CA GLY A 393 18.09 18.35 24.08
C GLY A 393 18.57 19.70 23.57
N GLY A 394 18.67 19.87 22.25
CA GLY A 394 19.08 21.09 21.57
C GLY A 394 17.92 22.05 21.27
N GLN A 395 18.27 23.16 20.63
CA GLN A 395 17.30 24.17 20.14
C GLN A 395 17.71 24.58 18.73
N LEU A 396 16.98 24.12 17.72
CA LEU A 396 17.31 24.39 16.31
C LEU A 396 17.33 25.87 15.97
N SER A 397 16.54 26.70 16.66
CA SER A 397 16.54 28.15 16.50
C SER A 397 17.88 28.81 16.87
N GLN A 398 18.67 28.17 17.73
CA GLN A 398 20.00 28.64 18.15
C GLN A 398 21.13 28.08 17.28
N ALA A 399 20.90 26.95 16.61
CA ALA A 399 21.92 26.27 15.81
C ALA A 399 22.55 27.15 14.71
N PRO A 400 21.83 28.01 13.97
CA PRO A 400 22.43 28.90 12.98
C PRO A 400 23.53 29.81 13.55
N ALA A 401 23.34 30.34 14.76
CA ALA A 401 24.34 31.21 15.39
C ALA A 401 25.61 30.45 15.77
N LEU A 402 25.49 29.18 16.17
CA LEU A 402 26.61 28.29 16.45
C LEU A 402 27.36 27.90 15.17
N LEU A 403 26.62 27.49 14.14
CA LEU A 403 27.19 27.04 12.86
C LEU A 403 27.87 28.17 12.08
N ARG A 404 27.39 29.42 12.18
CA ARG A 404 28.07 30.59 11.59
C ARG A 404 29.48 30.84 12.15
N LYS A 405 29.77 30.36 13.36
CA LYS A 405 31.12 30.45 13.97
C LYS A 405 32.08 29.39 13.42
N ARG A 406 31.66 28.57 12.45
CA ARG A 406 32.46 27.51 11.83
C ARG A 406 32.54 27.78 10.33
N SER A 407 33.74 28.14 9.86
CA SER A 407 33.98 28.46 8.44
C SER A 407 33.59 27.31 7.50
N THR A 408 33.75 26.05 7.94
CA THR A 408 33.29 24.87 7.21
C THR A 408 31.80 24.92 6.92
N TYR A 409 30.94 25.20 7.91
CA TYR A 409 29.50 25.27 7.68
C TYR A 409 29.10 26.47 6.84
N VAL A 410 29.70 27.65 7.08
CA VAL A 410 29.43 28.83 6.24
C VAL A 410 29.66 28.51 4.76
N ARG A 411 30.75 27.81 4.42
CA ARG A 411 31.03 27.36 3.05
C ARG A 411 30.02 26.33 2.56
N LEU A 412 29.72 25.29 3.33
CA LEU A 412 28.76 24.24 2.93
C LEU A 412 27.36 24.81 2.68
N PHE A 413 26.87 25.72 3.54
CA PHE A 413 25.59 26.39 3.34
C PHE A 413 25.59 27.29 2.11
N ALA A 414 26.66 28.06 1.88
CA ALA A 414 26.77 28.90 0.69
C ALA A 414 26.76 28.09 -0.62
N GLN A 415 27.35 26.88 -0.61
CA GLN A 415 27.31 25.97 -1.75
C GLN A 415 25.94 25.32 -1.92
N ALA A 416 25.32 24.84 -0.84
CA ALA A 416 24.04 24.15 -0.87
C ALA A 416 22.87 25.07 -1.26
N PHE A 417 22.91 26.35 -0.86
CA PHE A 417 21.83 27.32 -1.03
C PHE A 417 22.34 28.61 -1.66
N ALA A 418 23.07 28.51 -2.78
CA ALA A 418 23.76 29.62 -3.43
C ALA A 418 22.85 30.79 -3.87
N THR A 419 21.55 30.54 -4.05
CA THR A 419 20.55 31.55 -4.43
C THR A 419 19.93 32.27 -3.23
N GLU A 420 20.18 31.81 -2.00
CA GLU A 420 19.60 32.40 -0.78
C GLU A 420 20.55 33.46 -0.19
N ARG A 421 20.02 34.65 0.11
CA ARG A 421 20.81 35.74 0.74
C ARG A 421 21.35 35.36 2.13
N GLN A 422 20.63 34.53 2.87
CA GLN A 422 21.03 34.04 4.18
C GLN A 422 20.86 32.51 4.23
N PRO A 423 21.88 31.74 3.81
CA PRO A 423 21.72 30.30 3.63
C PRO A 423 21.77 29.53 4.96
N VAL A 424 22.45 30.03 6.00
CA VAL A 424 22.53 29.39 7.32
C VAL A 424 21.29 29.72 8.14
N THR A 425 20.26 28.88 8.02
CA THR A 425 18.96 29.01 8.71
C THR A 425 18.51 27.67 9.31
N GLU A 426 17.63 27.71 10.30
CA GLU A 426 16.99 26.50 10.85
C GLU A 426 16.30 25.68 9.77
N ARG A 427 15.54 26.34 8.88
CA ARG A 427 14.88 25.71 7.73
C ARG A 427 15.88 24.90 6.90
N ASN A 428 17.03 25.50 6.56
CA ASN A 428 18.02 24.85 5.73
C ASN A 428 18.81 23.75 6.47
N ILE A 429 18.94 23.82 7.80
CA ILE A 429 19.45 22.71 8.62
C ILE A 429 18.51 21.50 8.49
N ARG A 430 17.21 21.70 8.77
CA ARG A 430 16.19 20.65 8.71
C ARG A 430 16.09 20.02 7.32
N ARG A 431 16.00 20.86 6.27
CA ARG A 431 15.95 20.41 4.87
C ARG A 431 17.19 19.61 4.47
N SER A 432 18.38 20.02 4.90
CA SER A 432 19.61 19.31 4.53
C SER A 432 19.71 17.94 5.20
N VAL A 433 19.39 17.84 6.50
CA VAL A 433 19.39 16.54 7.20
C VAL A 433 18.30 15.63 6.63
N ALA A 434 17.08 16.14 6.41
CA ALA A 434 16.00 15.37 5.81
C ALA A 434 16.34 14.92 4.38
N ALA A 435 16.99 15.76 3.57
CA ALA A 435 17.48 15.39 2.25
C ALA A 435 18.51 14.25 2.29
N TYR A 436 19.44 14.29 3.25
CA TYR A 436 20.40 13.20 3.45
C TYR A 436 19.68 11.88 3.79
N VAL A 437 18.71 11.91 4.71
CA VAL A 437 17.92 10.72 5.06
C VAL A 437 17.11 10.21 3.86
N ARG A 438 16.54 11.09 3.03
CA ARG A 438 15.84 10.70 1.80
C ARG A 438 16.73 10.02 0.76
N ALA A 439 18.02 10.32 0.76
CA ALA A 439 18.97 9.65 -0.12
C ALA A 439 19.32 8.22 0.34
N LEU A 440 18.92 7.81 1.56
CA LEU A 440 19.14 6.46 2.09
C LEU A 440 18.12 5.44 1.56
N VAL A 441 17.83 5.51 0.26
CA VAL A 441 16.94 4.59 -0.46
C VAL A 441 17.77 3.78 -1.46
N SER A 442 17.70 2.45 -1.37
CA SER A 442 18.41 1.55 -2.30
C SER A 442 17.44 0.66 -3.09
N LEU A 443 16.50 -0.01 -2.42
CA LEU A 443 15.57 -0.99 -3.01
C LEU A 443 16.30 -1.95 -3.98
N ASN A 444 17.44 -2.50 -3.56
CA ASN A 444 18.32 -3.30 -4.41
C ASN A 444 18.83 -4.56 -3.70
N SER A 445 17.97 -5.16 -2.90
CA SER A 445 18.23 -6.45 -2.26
C SER A 445 18.29 -7.60 -3.27
N ARG A 446 18.75 -8.78 -2.84
CA ARG A 446 18.73 -10.00 -3.67
C ARG A 446 17.32 -10.35 -4.12
N PHE A 447 16.32 -10.14 -3.26
CA PHE A 447 14.92 -10.33 -3.63
C PHE A 447 14.47 -9.38 -4.74
N ASP A 448 14.90 -8.12 -4.71
CA ASP A 448 14.58 -7.15 -5.78
C ASP A 448 15.19 -7.58 -7.11
N GLN A 449 16.45 -8.03 -7.11
CA GLN A 449 17.13 -8.54 -8.29
C GLN A 449 16.43 -9.77 -8.88
N PHE A 450 15.95 -10.68 -8.01
CA PHE A 450 15.18 -11.85 -8.42
C PHE A 450 13.91 -11.48 -9.17
N LEU A 451 13.17 -10.50 -8.66
CA LEU A 451 11.94 -10.03 -9.29
C LEU A 451 12.20 -9.20 -10.55
N ARG A 452 13.38 -8.58 -10.68
CA ARG A 452 13.87 -7.95 -11.91
C ARG A 452 14.45 -8.92 -12.94
N GLY A 453 14.47 -10.22 -12.64
CA GLY A 453 14.76 -11.27 -13.62
C GLY A 453 16.01 -12.11 -13.34
N ASP A 454 16.84 -11.77 -12.35
CA ASP A 454 17.94 -12.65 -11.94
C ASP A 454 17.41 -13.85 -11.16
N SER A 455 16.96 -14.87 -11.87
CA SER A 455 16.32 -16.04 -11.28
C SER A 455 17.24 -16.93 -10.45
N THR A 456 18.54 -16.66 -10.46
CA THR A 456 19.56 -17.46 -9.78
C THR A 456 20.05 -16.85 -8.48
N VAL A 457 19.73 -15.57 -8.23
CA VAL A 457 20.22 -14.84 -7.04
C VAL A 457 19.61 -15.32 -5.73
N LEU A 458 18.42 -15.95 -5.75
CA LEU A 458 17.79 -16.56 -4.58
C LEU A 458 17.94 -18.07 -4.58
N SER A 459 18.22 -18.61 -3.39
CA SER A 459 18.16 -20.04 -3.12
C SER A 459 16.72 -20.54 -3.06
N ALA A 460 16.54 -21.86 -3.20
CA ALA A 460 15.23 -22.49 -3.02
C ALA A 460 14.65 -22.26 -1.61
N GLN A 461 15.50 -22.13 -0.59
CA GLN A 461 15.07 -21.84 0.78
C GLN A 461 14.53 -20.41 0.92
N GLU A 462 15.16 -19.42 0.29
CA GLU A 462 14.68 -18.02 0.27
C GLU A 462 13.36 -17.90 -0.50
N VAL A 463 13.23 -18.59 -1.63
CA VAL A 463 11.97 -18.66 -2.38
C VAL A 463 10.86 -19.29 -1.54
N ARG A 464 11.14 -20.41 -0.87
CA ARG A 464 10.20 -21.04 0.07
C ARG A 464 9.83 -20.09 1.21
N GLY A 465 10.80 -19.34 1.74
CA GLY A 465 10.58 -18.34 2.78
C GLY A 465 9.61 -17.25 2.37
N PHE A 466 9.75 -16.71 1.16
CA PHE A 466 8.80 -15.72 0.61
C PHE A 466 7.39 -16.29 0.47
N ASN A 467 7.27 -17.52 -0.05
CA ASN A 467 5.97 -18.17 -0.22
C ASN A 467 5.27 -18.43 1.13
N LEU A 468 6.03 -18.77 2.18
CA LEU A 468 5.51 -18.88 3.55
C LEU A 468 5.11 -17.51 4.11
N PHE A 469 5.98 -16.50 3.97
CA PHE A 469 5.75 -15.13 4.46
C PHE A 469 4.47 -14.52 3.90
N MET A 470 4.22 -14.70 2.60
CA MET A 470 3.03 -14.20 1.91
C MET A 470 1.85 -15.18 1.95
N GLY A 471 2.01 -16.38 2.48
CA GLY A 471 1.01 -17.44 2.47
C GLY A 471 0.67 -17.89 3.88
N LYS A 472 1.05 -19.11 4.24
CA LYS A 472 0.74 -19.75 5.52
C LYS A 472 1.03 -18.86 6.75
N ALA A 473 2.11 -18.08 6.75
CA ALA A 473 2.48 -17.24 7.89
C ALA A 473 1.76 -15.88 7.89
N GLN A 474 1.10 -15.52 6.79
CA GLN A 474 0.33 -14.28 6.60
C GLN A 474 1.05 -12.96 6.92
N CYS A 475 2.38 -12.96 7.10
CA CYS A 475 3.14 -11.74 7.40
C CYS A 475 2.95 -10.63 6.34
N GLY A 476 2.71 -11.03 5.08
CA GLY A 476 2.43 -10.14 3.96
C GLY A 476 1.08 -9.40 3.99
N THR A 477 0.21 -9.66 4.98
CA THR A 477 -1.04 -8.91 5.17
C THR A 477 -0.83 -7.60 5.94
N CYS A 478 0.30 -7.44 6.63
CA CYS A 478 0.68 -6.18 7.30
C CYS A 478 2.02 -5.62 6.77
N HIS A 479 2.94 -6.50 6.33
CA HIS A 479 4.23 -6.10 5.73
C HIS A 479 4.15 -6.15 4.20
N TYR A 480 3.46 -5.18 3.61
CA TYR A 480 3.09 -5.18 2.20
C TYR A 480 4.30 -5.09 1.27
N LEU A 481 4.36 -5.97 0.27
CA LEU A 481 5.33 -5.84 -0.82
C LEU A 481 5.09 -4.54 -1.62
N PRO A 482 6.12 -3.96 -2.25
CA PRO A 482 7.52 -4.35 -2.19
C PRO A 482 8.28 -3.71 -1.02
N LEU A 483 7.68 -2.78 -0.25
CA LEU A 483 8.39 -2.07 0.83
C LEU A 483 8.54 -2.91 2.11
N PHE A 484 7.71 -3.96 2.23
CA PHE A 484 7.63 -4.89 3.35
C PHE A 484 7.45 -4.19 4.70
N ASN A 485 6.59 -3.18 4.74
CA ASN A 485 6.18 -2.39 5.89
C ASN A 485 4.66 -2.13 5.83
N GLY A 486 4.12 -1.35 6.77
CA GLY A 486 2.69 -1.02 6.84
C GLY A 486 2.17 -0.03 5.80
N THR A 487 2.94 0.39 4.79
CA THR A 487 2.42 1.35 3.80
C THR A 487 1.44 0.66 2.86
N VAL A 488 0.20 1.15 2.82
CA VAL A 488 -0.94 0.44 2.26
C VAL A 488 -0.94 0.49 0.72
N PRO A 489 -0.92 -0.65 0.02
CA PRO A 489 -1.02 -0.69 -1.44
C PRO A 489 -2.46 -0.40 -1.92
N PRO A 490 -2.66 0.00 -3.19
CA PRO A 490 -1.64 0.13 -4.24
C PRO A 490 -1.02 1.53 -4.34
N LEU A 491 -1.50 2.50 -3.56
CA LEU A 491 -1.03 3.89 -3.59
C LEU A 491 0.20 4.14 -2.72
N TYR A 492 0.35 3.37 -1.64
CA TYR A 492 1.45 3.46 -0.66
C TYR A 492 1.56 4.84 0.00
N ASP A 493 0.43 5.55 0.17
CA ASP A 493 0.33 6.91 0.73
C ASP A 493 -0.26 6.98 2.14
N LYS A 494 -0.77 5.85 2.66
CA LYS A 494 -1.23 5.65 4.06
C LYS A 494 -0.33 4.61 4.74
N THR A 495 -0.15 4.72 6.06
CA THR A 495 0.50 3.66 6.86
C THR A 495 -0.44 3.09 7.92
N GLU A 496 -0.47 1.78 8.03
CA GLU A 496 -1.19 1.04 9.07
C GLU A 496 -0.37 0.89 10.36
N SER A 497 -1.10 0.64 11.45
CA SER A 497 -0.54 0.41 12.78
C SER A 497 -1.26 -0.77 13.41
N GLU A 498 -0.52 -1.57 14.16
CA GLU A 498 -1.01 -2.84 14.70
C GLU A 498 -0.87 -2.86 16.22
N VAL A 499 -1.83 -3.52 16.87
CA VAL A 499 -1.74 -3.87 18.28
C VAL A 499 -1.36 -5.34 18.33
N LEU A 500 -0.12 -5.63 18.71
CA LEU A 500 0.37 -7.02 18.74
C LEU A 500 0.47 -7.61 20.15
N GLY A 501 0.39 -6.76 21.19
CA GLY A 501 0.61 -7.21 22.56
C GLY A 501 2.06 -7.56 22.88
N VAL A 502 3.00 -6.72 22.44
CA VAL A 502 4.44 -6.93 22.67
C VAL A 502 4.75 -6.91 24.18
N PRO A 503 5.47 -7.90 24.72
CA PRO A 503 5.78 -7.94 26.14
C PRO A 503 6.97 -7.03 26.51
N ALA A 504 7.04 -6.65 27.78
CA ALA A 504 8.14 -5.88 28.37
C ALA A 504 9.44 -6.70 28.54
N THR A 505 9.33 -8.03 28.55
CA THR A 505 10.46 -8.98 28.67
C THR A 505 10.23 -10.19 27.75
N PRO A 506 11.26 -10.96 27.38
CA PRO A 506 11.09 -12.15 26.55
C PRO A 506 10.54 -13.37 27.33
N ASP A 507 10.16 -13.22 28.61
CA ASP A 507 9.58 -14.31 29.40
C ASP A 507 8.18 -14.69 28.87
N THR A 508 8.08 -15.90 28.31
CA THR A 508 6.82 -16.44 27.79
C THR A 508 6.01 -17.20 28.85
N LEU A 509 6.58 -17.49 30.02
CA LEU A 509 5.90 -18.19 31.12
C LEU A 509 5.16 -17.20 32.04
N HIS A 510 5.75 -16.03 32.27
CA HIS A 510 5.14 -14.95 33.03
C HIS A 510 5.19 -13.64 32.23
N PRO A 511 4.50 -13.57 31.08
CA PRO A 511 4.58 -12.41 30.22
C PRO A 511 3.93 -11.20 30.90
N VAL A 512 4.55 -10.04 30.72
CA VAL A 512 4.03 -8.76 31.16
C VAL A 512 3.94 -7.87 29.92
N LEU A 513 2.77 -7.28 29.68
CA LEU A 513 2.56 -6.36 28.57
C LEU A 513 3.47 -5.13 28.72
N ASP A 514 4.04 -4.67 27.62
CA ASP A 514 4.79 -3.41 27.60
C ASP A 514 3.87 -2.23 27.95
N ALA A 515 4.38 -1.27 28.75
CA ALA A 515 3.56 -0.18 29.28
C ALA A 515 3.37 0.98 28.28
N ASP A 516 4.16 1.03 27.19
CA ASP A 516 4.05 2.07 26.18
C ASP A 516 2.73 1.93 25.42
N GLN A 517 1.83 2.88 25.63
CA GLN A 517 0.50 2.86 25.02
C GLN A 517 0.51 3.23 23.52
N GLY A 518 1.66 3.54 22.94
CA GLY A 518 1.84 3.77 21.51
C GLY A 518 1.00 4.95 21.01
N LYS A 519 0.28 4.74 19.91
CA LYS A 519 -0.53 5.77 19.24
C LYS A 519 -1.65 6.34 20.10
N TYR A 520 -2.12 5.61 21.10
CA TYR A 520 -3.12 6.10 22.06
C TYR A 520 -2.69 7.39 22.77
N LEU A 521 -1.39 7.59 23.02
CA LEU A 521 -0.88 8.80 23.67
C LEU A 521 -1.08 10.08 22.85
N LEU A 522 -1.38 9.96 21.55
CA LEU A 522 -1.60 11.11 20.67
C LEU A 522 -3.02 11.67 20.79
N HIS A 523 -4.02 10.78 20.86
CA HIS A 523 -5.42 11.15 20.70
C HIS A 523 -6.41 10.47 21.66
N GLY A 524 -5.97 9.48 22.46
CA GLY A 524 -6.83 8.78 23.42
C GLY A 524 -7.83 7.79 22.80
N ILE A 525 -7.57 7.29 21.59
CA ILE A 525 -8.47 6.39 20.87
C ILE A 525 -8.34 4.96 21.38
N ALA A 526 -9.38 4.43 22.02
CA ALA A 526 -9.35 3.14 22.71
C ALA A 526 -8.81 1.98 21.87
N HIS A 527 -9.24 1.82 20.62
CA HIS A 527 -8.77 0.73 19.75
C HIS A 527 -7.32 0.88 19.27
N GLN A 528 -6.69 2.05 19.50
CA GLN A 528 -5.28 2.32 19.19
C GLN A 528 -4.37 2.18 20.42
N GLN A 529 -4.89 1.71 21.56
CA GLN A 529 -4.09 1.42 22.73
C GLN A 529 -3.07 0.32 22.44
N TYR A 530 -1.79 0.62 22.66
CA TYR A 530 -0.63 -0.22 22.31
C TYR A 530 -0.41 -0.40 20.80
N ALA A 531 -0.99 0.46 19.97
CA ALA A 531 -0.79 0.41 18.52
C ALA A 531 0.53 1.07 18.11
N PHE A 532 1.27 0.40 17.24
CA PHE A 532 2.50 0.91 16.63
C PHE A 532 2.48 0.72 15.12
N LYS A 533 3.06 1.69 14.41
CA LYS A 533 3.30 1.64 12.97
C LYS A 533 4.06 0.37 12.60
N THR A 534 3.55 -0.40 11.64
CA THR A 534 4.20 -1.63 11.17
C THR A 534 5.57 -1.32 10.55
N PRO A 535 6.69 -1.75 11.15
CA PRO A 535 8.03 -1.41 10.68
C PRO A 535 8.37 -2.17 9.38
N THR A 536 9.41 -1.71 8.67
CA THR A 536 9.93 -2.48 7.53
C THR A 536 10.68 -3.72 8.00
N VAL A 537 10.52 -4.83 7.28
CA VAL A 537 11.41 -6.01 7.43
C VAL A 537 12.60 -6.00 6.47
N ARG A 538 12.70 -4.98 5.58
CA ARG A 538 13.92 -4.75 4.80
C ARG A 538 15.07 -4.41 5.75
N ASN A 539 16.24 -4.99 5.49
CA ASN A 539 17.43 -4.84 6.33
C ASN A 539 17.28 -5.38 7.78
N ALA A 540 16.18 -6.05 8.14
CA ALA A 540 15.93 -6.48 9.52
C ALA A 540 17.02 -7.42 10.06
N ALA A 541 17.65 -8.22 9.19
CA ALA A 541 18.75 -9.08 9.59
C ALA A 541 20.00 -8.32 10.09
N LEU A 542 20.04 -6.99 9.96
CA LEU A 542 21.14 -6.11 10.37
C LEU A 542 20.77 -5.19 11.53
N THR A 543 19.52 -5.24 12.03
CA THR A 543 18.96 -4.20 12.93
C THR A 543 18.44 -4.75 14.26
N ALA A 544 18.92 -5.91 14.70
CA ALA A 544 18.63 -6.40 16.04
C ALA A 544 19.06 -5.37 17.11
N PRO A 545 18.38 -5.31 18.26
CA PRO A 545 17.19 -6.07 18.65
C PRO A 545 15.88 -5.53 18.06
N TYR A 546 14.78 -6.27 18.23
CA TYR A 546 13.51 -6.09 17.52
C TYR A 546 12.35 -5.63 18.41
N MET A 547 11.27 -5.20 17.76
CA MET A 547 10.09 -4.52 18.32
C MET A 547 10.38 -3.09 18.80
N HIS A 548 9.34 -2.33 19.13
CA HIS A 548 9.46 -0.93 19.54
C HIS A 548 10.32 -0.76 20.80
N ASN A 549 10.37 -1.78 21.67
CA ASN A 549 11.10 -1.78 22.94
C ASN A 549 12.38 -2.64 22.94
N GLY A 550 12.77 -3.20 21.78
CA GLY A 550 13.98 -4.02 21.62
C GLY A 550 13.98 -5.33 22.43
N VAL A 551 12.81 -5.90 22.76
CA VAL A 551 12.70 -7.06 23.66
C VAL A 551 13.32 -8.34 23.10
N TYR A 552 13.31 -8.53 21.78
CA TYR A 552 13.83 -9.74 21.12
C TYR A 552 15.19 -9.49 20.49
N GLN A 553 16.16 -10.39 20.71
CA GLN A 553 17.52 -10.28 20.18
C GLN A 553 17.68 -10.95 18.80
N THR A 554 16.80 -11.89 18.48
CA THR A 554 16.89 -12.74 17.28
C THR A 554 15.59 -12.75 16.49
N LEU A 555 15.68 -13.01 15.18
CA LEU A 555 14.48 -13.18 14.35
C LEU A 555 13.72 -14.46 14.73
N GLU A 556 14.40 -15.45 15.30
CA GLU A 556 13.81 -16.66 15.86
C GLU A 556 12.84 -16.34 17.01
N GLU A 557 13.22 -15.44 17.93
CA GLU A 557 12.34 -15.01 19.02
C GLU A 557 11.13 -14.22 18.49
N VAL A 558 11.35 -13.35 17.49
CA VAL A 558 10.26 -12.63 16.81
C VAL A 558 9.29 -13.61 16.17
N LEU A 559 9.78 -14.61 15.43
CA LEU A 559 8.91 -15.61 14.82
C LEU A 559 8.23 -16.52 15.84
N ASP A 560 8.87 -16.82 16.99
CA ASP A 560 8.22 -17.57 18.07
C ASP A 560 7.04 -16.79 18.66
N PHE A 561 7.18 -15.47 18.85
CA PHE A 561 6.09 -14.60 19.29
C PHE A 561 4.89 -14.63 18.34
N TYR A 562 5.11 -14.42 17.03
CA TYR A 562 4.03 -14.49 16.04
C TYR A 562 3.44 -15.90 15.93
N ASN A 563 4.27 -16.94 15.96
CA ASN A 563 3.82 -18.33 15.85
C ASN A 563 2.94 -18.79 17.04
N ARG A 564 2.98 -18.04 18.15
CA ARG A 564 2.13 -18.27 19.32
C ARG A 564 0.78 -17.54 19.27
N GLY A 565 0.59 -16.57 18.37
CA GLY A 565 -0.61 -15.73 18.29
C GLY A 565 -0.45 -14.33 18.92
N GLY A 566 0.77 -13.81 19.00
CA GLY A 566 1.04 -12.49 19.60
C GLY A 566 0.82 -12.46 21.11
N GLY A 567 0.45 -11.30 21.65
CA GLY A 567 0.21 -11.12 23.08
C GLY A 567 -0.92 -11.98 23.64
N LEU A 568 -2.07 -12.05 22.95
CA LEU A 568 -3.17 -12.96 23.30
C LEU A 568 -2.70 -14.41 23.32
N GLY A 569 -1.91 -14.81 22.31
CA GLY A 569 -1.28 -16.13 22.24
C GLY A 569 -0.30 -16.47 23.37
N LEU A 570 0.24 -15.44 24.04
CA LEU A 570 1.04 -15.55 25.27
C LEU A 570 0.18 -15.53 26.55
N GLY A 571 -1.13 -15.29 26.46
CA GLY A 571 -2.02 -15.13 27.60
C GLY A 571 -2.03 -13.72 28.21
N LEU A 572 -1.53 -12.71 27.49
CA LEU A 572 -1.68 -11.31 27.87
C LEU A 572 -3.12 -10.84 27.62
N VAL A 573 -3.58 -9.87 28.41
CA VAL A 573 -4.88 -9.21 28.20
C VAL A 573 -4.69 -8.05 27.23
N VAL A 574 -5.03 -8.29 25.95
CA VAL A 574 -4.89 -7.31 24.86
C VAL A 574 -6.20 -7.27 24.06
N PRO A 575 -7.25 -6.59 24.57
CA PRO A 575 -8.60 -6.68 24.00
C PRO A 575 -8.72 -6.13 22.58
N THR A 576 -7.74 -5.33 22.15
CA THR A 576 -7.71 -4.65 20.84
C THR A 576 -6.62 -5.23 19.93
N GLN A 577 -6.11 -6.44 20.20
CA GLN A 577 -5.09 -7.06 19.36
C GLN A 577 -5.62 -7.20 17.92
N THR A 578 -4.82 -6.74 16.96
CA THR A 578 -5.18 -6.79 15.53
C THR A 578 -4.71 -8.07 14.85
N LEU A 579 -3.72 -8.75 15.43
CA LEU A 579 -3.29 -10.09 15.01
C LEU A 579 -4.23 -11.18 15.53
N ALA A 580 -4.52 -12.18 14.70
CA ALA A 580 -5.24 -13.39 15.11
C ALA A 580 -4.54 -14.08 16.29
N GLU A 581 -5.32 -14.56 17.26
CA GLU A 581 -4.80 -15.27 18.45
C GLU A 581 -4.38 -16.72 18.18
N ASP A 582 -4.79 -17.26 17.03
CA ASP A 582 -4.46 -18.62 16.63
C ASP A 582 -2.97 -18.80 16.35
N ARG A 583 -2.46 -20.00 16.68
CA ARG A 583 -1.09 -20.37 16.37
C ARG A 583 -0.94 -20.57 14.86
N LEU A 584 0.16 -20.05 14.30
CA LEU A 584 0.48 -20.23 12.88
C LEU A 584 0.95 -21.67 12.54
N HIS A 585 1.26 -22.48 13.56
CA HIS A 585 1.76 -23.85 13.43
C HIS A 585 2.95 -23.98 12.45
N LEU A 586 3.86 -23.01 12.49
CA LEU A 586 5.10 -23.01 11.73
C LEU A 586 6.11 -23.96 12.39
N SER A 587 6.54 -24.96 11.64
CA SER A 587 7.69 -25.79 11.99
C SER A 587 8.99 -24.98 12.04
N LYS A 588 10.02 -25.48 12.72
CA LYS A 588 11.33 -24.82 12.75
C LYS A 588 11.94 -24.66 11.36
N ALA A 589 11.72 -25.60 10.44
CA ALA A 589 12.17 -25.49 9.06
C ALA A 589 11.43 -24.39 8.28
N GLU A 590 10.14 -24.16 8.56
CA GLU A 590 9.38 -23.03 7.99
C GLU A 590 9.87 -21.70 8.55
N GLN A 591 10.04 -21.58 9.87
CA GLN A 591 10.60 -20.38 10.52
C GLN A 591 11.97 -20.03 9.92
N GLN A 592 12.87 -21.01 9.77
CA GLN A 592 14.19 -20.78 9.19
C GLN A 592 14.14 -20.38 7.71
N ALA A 593 13.16 -20.89 6.93
CA ALA A 593 12.96 -20.43 5.55
C ALA A 593 12.50 -18.97 5.50
N ILE A 594 11.57 -18.57 6.37
CA ILE A 594 11.13 -17.17 6.49
C ILE A 594 12.31 -16.25 6.87
N ILE A 595 13.14 -16.66 7.83
CA ILE A 595 14.35 -15.92 8.22
C ILE A 595 15.33 -15.80 7.04
N ALA A 596 15.51 -16.86 6.25
CA ALA A 596 16.33 -16.81 5.03
C ALA A 596 15.78 -15.78 4.03
N PHE A 597 14.46 -15.75 3.83
CA PHE A 597 13.82 -14.72 3.02
C PHE A 597 14.04 -13.30 3.57
N ILE A 598 13.86 -13.06 4.87
CA ILE A 598 14.12 -11.74 5.48
C ILE A 598 15.58 -11.30 5.24
N LYS A 599 16.54 -12.22 5.35
CA LYS A 599 17.96 -11.94 5.03
C LYS A 599 18.16 -11.56 3.56
N SER A 600 17.35 -12.08 2.65
CA SER A 600 17.39 -11.72 1.23
C SER A 600 16.89 -10.31 0.93
N LEU A 601 16.22 -9.65 1.90
CA LEU A 601 15.75 -8.26 1.85
C LEU A 601 16.79 -7.24 2.35
N ASN A 602 18.01 -7.66 2.67
CA ASN A 602 19.11 -6.74 2.94
C ASN A 602 19.48 -6.02 1.64
N ASP A 603 19.37 -4.69 1.66
CA ASP A 603 19.76 -3.86 0.53
C ASP A 603 21.26 -3.99 0.30
N LEU A 604 21.62 -4.28 -0.94
CA LEU A 604 23.00 -4.15 -1.36
C LEU A 604 23.31 -2.65 -1.55
N PRO A 605 24.56 -2.21 -1.30
CA PRO A 605 24.96 -0.85 -1.67
C PRO A 605 24.57 -0.60 -3.12
N ALA A 606 23.94 0.55 -3.39
CA ALA A 606 23.77 0.98 -4.77
C ALA A 606 25.15 0.97 -5.44
N ALA A 607 25.26 0.45 -6.66
CA ALA A 607 26.43 0.73 -7.49
C ALA A 607 26.58 2.26 -7.50
N ALA A 608 27.71 2.76 -6.97
CA ALA A 608 27.91 4.19 -6.76
C ALA A 608 27.58 4.95 -8.05
N TYR A 609 26.65 5.91 -7.96
CA TYR A 609 26.29 6.81 -9.05
C TYR A 609 27.43 7.75 -9.41
#